data_AF-A0A8D8CRL9-F1
#
_entry.id   AF-A0A8D8CRL9-F1
#
_cell.length_a   1.000
_cell.length_b   1.000
_cell.length_c   1.000
_cell.angle_alpha   90.00
_cell.angle_beta   90.00
_cell.angle_gamma   90.00
#
_symmetry.space_group_name_H-M   'P 1'
#
loop_
_entity.id
_entity.type
_entity.pdbx_description
1 polymer ?
#
loop_
_entity_poly.entity_id
_entity_poly.type
_entity_poly.pdbx_seq_one_letter_code
_entity_poly.pdbx_strand_id
1 'polypeptide(L)'
;MESKKWLYCSASMCKLPIRKDEQYHRFCNKTTWIDRLRADGSAGHVVCHRHFSPSQYIIKRNENPKLKNNAVPDQRILCCRFCMDQSVEMERLPVVPSSDPSRLTLQDVVETIGIQVNPAEDGIPALICLTCSSKVRYIKRVQRQFQESDLKMRQLQAAWTEENRKLLAETDEGRFVKFVATEKPPFNALRVGKVVQSAVTPGPPDKPVKIEMVNDAMVIGTVKKEPGIFSKQVVDRISNSVFTIETMDANNKDDERGTDPLELQTEDTIWIPPAKKIKKEII
;
A
#
# COMPACT_ATOMS: atom_id res chain seq x y z
N MET A 1 36.00 25.69 -1.05
CA MET A 1 35.59 24.34 -1.49
C MET A 1 35.47 24.36 -3.00
N GLU A 2 36.42 23.81 -3.74
CA GLU A 2 36.32 23.70 -5.21
C GLU A 2 35.25 22.68 -5.58
N SER A 3 34.22 23.12 -6.30
CA SER A 3 33.24 22.23 -6.92
C SER A 3 33.94 21.34 -7.95
N LYS A 4 34.15 20.06 -7.60
CA LYS A 4 34.64 19.06 -8.55
C LYS A 4 33.59 18.88 -9.64
N LYS A 5 33.81 19.50 -10.81
CA LYS A 5 33.02 19.22 -12.01
C LYS A 5 33.22 17.75 -12.38
N TRP A 6 32.16 16.97 -12.26
CA TRP A 6 32.13 15.58 -12.72
C TRP A 6 31.92 15.56 -14.23
N LEU A 7 32.69 14.71 -14.91
CA LEU A 7 32.50 14.43 -16.32
C LEU A 7 31.50 13.27 -16.44
N TYR A 8 30.47 13.40 -17.27
CA TYR A 8 29.46 12.35 -17.47
C TYR A 8 29.57 11.76 -18.87
N CYS A 9 29.27 10.46 -18.97
CA CYS A 9 29.18 9.79 -20.26
C CYS A 9 27.96 10.33 -21.04
N SER A 10 28.14 10.52 -22.33
CA SER A 10 27.13 11.06 -23.24
C SER A 10 26.18 10.02 -23.82
N ALA A 11 26.38 8.73 -23.54
CA ALA A 11 25.43 7.71 -23.94
C ALA A 11 24.14 7.87 -23.11
N SER A 12 22.96 7.84 -23.76
CA SER A 12 21.69 8.10 -23.06
C SER A 12 21.41 7.14 -21.90
N MET A 13 21.91 5.90 -22.03
CA MET A 13 21.77 4.86 -21.01
C MET A 13 22.96 4.80 -20.05
N CYS A 14 23.93 5.73 -20.10
CA CYS A 14 25.09 5.79 -19.20
C CYS A 14 25.01 7.00 -18.26
N LYS A 15 24.48 6.81 -17.07
CA LYS A 15 24.40 7.86 -16.03
C LYS A 15 25.62 7.88 -15.12
N LEU A 16 26.55 6.95 -15.28
CA LEU A 16 27.71 6.87 -14.41
C LEU A 16 28.69 8.01 -14.69
N PRO A 17 29.18 8.69 -13.63
CA PRO A 17 30.25 9.67 -13.78
C PRO A 17 31.52 8.95 -14.22
N ILE A 18 32.29 9.62 -15.08
CA ILE A 18 33.62 9.22 -15.49
C ILE A 18 34.58 9.70 -14.40
N ARG A 19 35.23 8.76 -13.72
CA ARG A 19 36.21 9.09 -12.67
C ARG A 19 37.50 9.63 -13.28
N LYS A 20 38.33 10.31 -12.47
CA LYS A 20 39.58 10.95 -12.96
C LYS A 20 40.58 9.94 -13.52
N ASP A 21 40.55 8.71 -13.04
CA ASP A 21 41.39 7.57 -13.40
C ASP A 21 40.79 6.72 -14.52
N GLU A 22 39.54 6.98 -14.93
CA GLU A 22 38.86 6.20 -15.95
C GLU A 22 39.14 6.73 -17.36
N GLN A 23 39.36 5.82 -18.28
CA GLN A 23 39.45 6.16 -19.69
C GLN A 23 38.08 6.57 -20.25
N TYR A 24 38.11 7.59 -21.08
CA TYR A 24 36.99 8.04 -21.89
C TYR A 24 37.49 8.43 -23.27
N HIS A 25 36.58 8.37 -24.24
CA HIS A 25 36.86 8.64 -25.64
C HIS A 25 35.97 9.77 -26.11
N ARG A 26 36.55 10.71 -26.86
CA ARG A 26 35.73 11.75 -27.50
C ARG A 26 34.85 11.09 -28.55
N PHE A 27 33.58 11.48 -28.52
CA PHE A 27 32.59 11.04 -29.47
C PHE A 27 33.04 11.43 -30.88
N CYS A 28 33.39 10.44 -31.71
CA CYS A 28 33.54 10.68 -33.13
C CYS A 28 32.13 10.64 -33.73
N ASN A 29 31.73 11.66 -34.48
CA ASN A 29 30.36 11.86 -34.97
C ASN A 29 29.96 10.86 -36.08
N LYS A 30 30.31 9.58 -35.90
CA LYS A 30 29.95 8.47 -36.78
C LYS A 30 28.52 8.05 -36.43
N THR A 31 27.65 7.95 -37.42
CA THR A 31 26.26 7.49 -37.29
C THR A 31 26.13 6.23 -36.43
N THR A 32 27.02 5.26 -36.64
CA THR A 32 27.05 4.02 -35.87
C THR A 32 27.26 4.20 -34.36
N TRP A 33 27.98 5.24 -33.93
CA TRP A 33 28.15 5.53 -32.50
C TRP A 33 26.90 6.19 -31.92
N ILE A 34 26.30 7.14 -32.66
CA ILE A 34 25.03 7.78 -32.30
C ILE A 34 23.95 6.72 -32.09
N ASP A 35 23.78 5.83 -33.07
CA ASP A 35 22.75 4.80 -33.04
C ASP A 35 22.92 3.84 -31.87
N ARG A 36 24.15 3.39 -31.62
CA ARG A 36 24.43 2.40 -30.56
C ARG A 36 24.40 2.98 -29.15
N LEU A 37 24.82 4.23 -28.99
CA LEU A 37 24.80 4.93 -27.70
C LEU A 37 23.47 5.63 -27.45
N ARG A 38 22.60 5.71 -28.47
CA ARG A 38 21.39 6.53 -28.50
C ARG A 38 21.70 7.95 -27.99
N ALA A 39 22.81 8.51 -28.48
CA ALA A 39 23.25 9.86 -28.12
C ALA A 39 22.50 10.89 -28.98
N ASP A 40 22.48 12.14 -28.54
CA ASP A 40 21.90 13.28 -29.26
C ASP A 40 22.76 13.74 -30.46
N GLY A 41 24.02 13.29 -30.54
CA GLY A 41 24.93 13.58 -31.63
C GLY A 41 25.61 14.95 -31.56
N SER A 42 25.47 15.66 -30.44
CA SER A 42 26.07 16.98 -30.26
C SER A 42 27.61 16.89 -30.16
N ALA A 43 28.31 17.93 -30.63
CA ALA A 43 29.76 17.96 -30.64
C ALA A 43 30.35 18.07 -29.22
N GLY A 44 31.51 17.45 -28.97
CA GLY A 44 32.21 17.52 -27.68
C GLY A 44 31.78 16.48 -26.64
N HIS A 45 30.88 15.57 -27.03
CA HIS A 45 30.41 14.48 -26.18
C HIS A 45 31.55 13.49 -25.88
N VAL A 46 31.51 12.85 -24.71
CA VAL A 46 32.51 11.88 -24.26
C VAL A 46 31.84 10.56 -23.89
N VAL A 47 32.48 9.45 -24.21
CA VAL A 47 31.95 8.11 -23.97
C VAL A 47 32.91 7.38 -23.07
N CYS A 48 32.42 6.80 -21.97
CA CYS A 48 33.27 6.04 -21.06
C CYS A 48 33.73 4.73 -21.72
N HIS A 49 34.89 4.22 -21.28
CA HIS A 49 35.47 2.97 -21.81
C HIS A 49 34.55 1.75 -21.68
N ARG A 50 33.57 1.76 -20.76
CA ARG A 50 32.62 0.67 -20.47
C ARG A 50 31.66 0.33 -21.62
N HIS A 51 31.64 1.14 -22.67
CA HIS A 51 30.86 0.88 -23.87
C HIS A 51 31.63 0.04 -24.92
N PHE A 52 32.91 -0.25 -24.67
CA PHE A 52 33.79 -0.90 -25.64
C PHE A 52 34.40 -2.15 -25.04
N SER A 53 34.33 -3.26 -25.77
CA SER A 53 34.95 -4.51 -25.35
C SER A 53 36.48 -4.39 -25.36
N PRO A 54 37.19 -5.15 -24.50
CA PRO A 54 38.65 -5.14 -24.47
C PRO A 54 39.29 -5.41 -25.83
N SER A 55 38.62 -6.18 -26.69
CA SER A 55 39.07 -6.51 -28.05
C SER A 55 39.18 -5.28 -28.98
N GLN A 56 38.54 -4.17 -28.62
CA GLN A 56 38.56 -2.93 -29.39
C GLN A 56 39.72 -1.99 -29.03
N TYR A 57 40.55 -2.39 -28.07
CA TYR A 57 41.72 -1.63 -27.66
C TYR A 57 43.00 -2.18 -28.28
N ILE A 58 43.93 -1.28 -28.57
CA ILE A 58 45.32 -1.56 -28.89
C ILE A 58 46.08 -1.48 -27.57
N ILE A 59 46.51 -2.63 -27.07
CA ILE A 59 47.27 -2.74 -25.82
C ILE A 59 48.75 -2.84 -26.18
N LYS A 60 49.54 -1.84 -25.78
CA LYS A 60 51.00 -1.86 -25.87
C LYS A 60 51.58 -1.96 -24.46
N ARG A 61 52.74 -2.63 -24.32
CA ARG A 61 53.43 -2.72 -23.01
C ARG A 61 53.73 -1.30 -22.50
N ASN A 62 53.36 -1.02 -21.25
CA ASN A 62 53.58 0.25 -20.53
C ASN A 62 52.84 1.48 -21.08
N GLU A 63 51.89 1.33 -22.00
CA GLU A 63 51.04 2.44 -22.46
C GLU A 63 49.59 2.23 -22.03
N ASN A 64 48.87 3.34 -21.85
CA ASN A 64 47.42 3.31 -21.69
C ASN A 64 46.75 2.71 -22.95
N PRO A 65 45.80 1.77 -22.80
CA PRO A 65 45.04 1.22 -23.91
C PRO A 65 44.49 2.32 -24.82
N LYS A 66 44.73 2.22 -26.12
CA LYS A 66 44.19 3.15 -27.13
C LYS A 66 43.06 2.49 -27.89
N LEU A 67 41.92 3.15 -27.99
CA LEU A 67 40.78 2.64 -28.75
C LEU A 67 41.15 2.57 -30.26
N LYS A 68 40.82 1.47 -30.93
CA LYS A 68 41.05 1.30 -32.38
C LYS A 68 40.28 2.35 -33.19
N ASN A 69 40.81 2.79 -34.33
CA ASN A 69 40.15 3.80 -35.19
C ASN A 69 38.78 3.37 -35.74
N ASN A 70 38.57 2.06 -35.87
CA ASN A 70 37.31 1.44 -36.32
C ASN A 70 36.48 0.87 -35.16
N ALA A 71 36.85 1.16 -33.91
CA ALA A 71 36.07 0.75 -32.75
C ALA A 71 34.64 1.31 -32.81
N VAL A 72 33.70 0.53 -32.29
CA VAL A 72 32.28 0.86 -32.20
C VAL A 72 31.76 0.40 -30.86
N PRO A 73 30.92 1.18 -30.16
CA PRO A 73 30.31 0.75 -28.91
C PRO A 73 29.66 -0.62 -29.08
N ASP A 74 30.18 -1.66 -28.45
CA ASP A 74 29.71 -3.04 -28.58
C ASP A 74 29.25 -3.62 -27.23
N GLN A 75 29.56 -2.93 -26.14
CA GLN A 75 29.03 -3.25 -24.83
C GLN A 75 27.78 -2.41 -24.53
N ARG A 76 26.68 -3.12 -24.27
CA ARG A 76 25.49 -2.52 -23.68
C ARG A 76 25.77 -2.33 -22.20
N ILE A 77 25.71 -1.08 -21.74
CA ILE A 77 25.71 -0.83 -20.31
C ILE A 77 24.45 -1.42 -19.74
N LEU A 78 24.65 -2.37 -18.82
CA LEU A 78 23.58 -3.01 -18.10
C LEU A 78 23.06 -2.01 -17.07
N CYS A 79 21.76 -1.75 -17.07
CA CYS A 79 21.10 -0.91 -16.08
C CYS A 79 19.80 -1.57 -15.63
N CYS A 80 19.39 -1.27 -14.40
CA CYS A 80 18.11 -1.68 -13.86
C CYS A 80 16.99 -1.12 -14.72
N ARG A 81 16.04 -1.96 -15.11
CA ARG A 81 14.89 -1.60 -15.94
C ARG A 81 14.00 -0.53 -15.30
N PHE A 82 13.95 -0.48 -13.97
CA PHE A 82 12.97 0.34 -13.24
C PHE A 82 13.53 1.69 -12.81
N CYS A 83 14.76 1.73 -12.28
CA CYS A 83 15.38 2.98 -11.83
C CYS A 83 16.45 3.52 -12.79
N MET A 84 16.79 2.77 -13.86
CA MET A 84 17.91 3.08 -14.77
C MET A 84 19.27 3.21 -14.09
N ASP A 85 19.39 2.73 -12.85
CA ASP A 85 20.66 2.70 -12.12
C ASP A 85 21.55 1.57 -12.66
N GLN A 86 22.85 1.78 -12.60
CA GLN A 86 23.88 0.88 -13.16
C GLN A 86 24.60 0.14 -12.03
N SER A 87 23.84 -0.30 -11.03
CA SER A 87 24.38 -1.01 -9.88
C SER A 87 25.13 -2.27 -10.33
N VAL A 88 26.25 -2.56 -9.68
CA VAL A 88 27.06 -3.77 -9.94
C VAL A 88 26.30 -5.05 -9.61
N GLU A 89 25.33 -4.99 -8.70
CA GLU A 89 24.48 -6.12 -8.33
C GLU A 89 23.11 -5.97 -9.01
N MET A 90 22.98 -6.62 -10.17
CA MET A 90 21.72 -6.78 -10.87
C MET A 90 21.43 -8.26 -11.08
N GLU A 91 20.18 -8.63 -10.88
CA GLU A 91 19.69 -9.96 -11.21
C GLU A 91 18.87 -9.89 -12.50
N ARG A 92 18.93 -10.97 -13.29
CA ARG A 92 18.02 -11.18 -14.42
C ARG A 92 16.70 -11.71 -13.89
N LEU A 93 15.61 -11.00 -14.22
CA LEU A 93 14.28 -11.49 -13.94
C LEU A 93 13.98 -12.69 -14.87
N PRO A 94 13.74 -13.89 -14.32
CA PRO A 94 13.36 -15.04 -15.12
C PRO A 94 11.95 -14.85 -15.70
N VAL A 95 11.75 -15.34 -16.92
CA VAL A 95 10.45 -15.38 -17.61
C VAL A 95 9.54 -16.44 -16.99
N VAL A 96 10.11 -17.58 -16.61
CA VAL A 96 9.36 -18.72 -16.08
C VAL A 96 9.26 -18.61 -14.55
N PRO A 97 8.10 -18.97 -13.95
CA PRO A 97 7.99 -19.09 -12.50
C PRO A 97 9.07 -20.01 -11.94
N SER A 98 9.81 -19.50 -10.97
CA SER A 98 10.84 -20.23 -10.24
C SER A 98 10.18 -21.16 -9.22
N SER A 99 10.77 -22.34 -8.99
CA SER A 99 10.38 -23.21 -7.86
C SER A 99 10.66 -22.57 -6.51
N ASP A 100 11.61 -21.63 -6.47
CA ASP A 100 11.93 -20.82 -5.30
C ASP A 100 10.97 -19.62 -5.18
N PRO A 101 10.11 -19.56 -4.15
CA PRO A 101 9.14 -18.47 -3.95
C PRO A 101 9.78 -17.14 -3.55
N SER A 102 11.05 -17.14 -3.13
CA SER A 102 11.80 -15.93 -2.77
C SER A 102 12.36 -15.19 -3.98
N ARG A 103 12.49 -15.89 -5.11
CA ARG A 103 13.00 -15.34 -6.36
C ARG A 103 11.90 -14.58 -7.09
N LEU A 104 12.20 -13.32 -7.42
CA LEU A 104 11.30 -12.44 -8.15
C LEU A 104 11.32 -12.80 -9.65
N THR A 105 10.16 -12.94 -10.26
CA THR A 105 9.96 -13.27 -11.68
C THR A 105 9.40 -12.08 -12.47
N LEU A 106 9.40 -12.16 -13.81
CA LEU A 106 8.73 -11.16 -14.64
C LEU A 106 7.22 -11.11 -14.38
N GLN A 107 6.59 -12.27 -14.17
CA GLN A 107 5.17 -12.35 -13.83
C GLN A 107 4.86 -11.62 -12.53
N ASP A 108 5.71 -11.78 -11.51
CA ASP A 108 5.55 -11.08 -10.23
C ASP A 108 5.57 -9.56 -10.41
N VAL A 109 6.44 -9.05 -11.28
CA VAL A 109 6.49 -7.61 -11.59
C VAL A 109 5.18 -7.15 -12.22
N VAL A 110 4.64 -7.90 -13.18
CA VAL A 110 3.38 -7.58 -13.84
C VAL A 110 2.23 -7.58 -12.83
N GLU A 111 2.12 -8.62 -12.00
CA GLU A 111 1.07 -8.73 -10.98
C GLU A 111 1.19 -7.67 -9.88
N THR A 112 2.42 -7.33 -9.49
CA THR A 112 2.65 -6.44 -8.34
C THR A 112 2.53 -4.96 -8.73
N ILE A 113 3.14 -4.56 -9.85
CA ILE A 113 3.26 -3.14 -10.23
C ILE A 113 2.67 -2.81 -11.62
N GLY A 114 2.13 -3.80 -12.35
CA GLY A 114 1.44 -3.56 -13.63
C GLY A 114 2.35 -3.22 -14.81
N ILE A 115 3.67 -3.33 -14.67
CA ILE A 115 4.62 -3.02 -15.74
C ILE A 115 4.90 -4.28 -16.55
N GLN A 116 4.51 -4.27 -17.83
CA GLN A 116 4.89 -5.31 -18.78
C GLN A 116 6.34 -5.13 -19.21
N VAL A 117 7.12 -6.20 -19.11
CA VAL A 117 8.54 -6.23 -19.50
C VAL A 117 8.72 -7.34 -20.52
N ASN A 118 9.01 -6.98 -21.77
CA ASN A 118 9.21 -7.92 -22.86
C ASN A 118 10.57 -7.67 -23.55
N PRO A 119 11.65 -8.32 -23.06
CA PRO A 119 13.00 -8.11 -23.59
C PRO A 119 13.15 -8.40 -25.08
N ALA A 120 12.29 -9.26 -25.65
CA ALA A 120 12.31 -9.62 -27.06
C ALA A 120 11.76 -8.49 -27.95
N GLU A 121 10.71 -7.80 -27.51
CA GLU A 121 10.06 -6.73 -28.26
C GLU A 121 10.73 -5.36 -28.02
N ASP A 122 11.06 -5.05 -26.77
CA ASP A 122 11.60 -3.73 -26.42
C ASP A 122 13.13 -3.62 -26.60
N GLY A 123 13.82 -4.75 -26.75
CA GLY A 123 15.27 -4.82 -26.90
C GLY A 123 16.06 -4.37 -25.67
N ILE A 124 15.38 -4.19 -24.52
CA ILE A 124 15.95 -3.73 -23.26
C ILE A 124 16.02 -4.93 -22.29
N PRO A 125 17.19 -5.22 -21.71
CA PRO A 125 17.35 -6.35 -20.80
C PRO A 125 16.39 -6.30 -19.60
N ALA A 126 15.84 -7.45 -19.23
CA ALA A 126 15.08 -7.65 -17.98
C ALA A 126 16.01 -7.75 -16.76
N LEU A 127 16.77 -6.69 -16.52
CA LEU A 127 17.63 -6.57 -15.34
C LEU A 127 16.96 -5.73 -14.27
N ILE A 128 17.11 -6.14 -13.02
CA ILE A 128 16.63 -5.40 -11.86
C ILE A 128 17.76 -5.28 -10.83
N CYS A 129 17.96 -4.08 -10.29
CA CYS A 129 18.88 -3.89 -9.17
C CYS A 129 18.28 -4.40 -7.86
N LEU A 130 19.13 -4.70 -6.87
CA LEU A 130 18.70 -5.17 -5.56
C LEU A 130 17.67 -4.24 -4.90
N THR A 131 17.85 -2.91 -5.00
CA THR A 131 16.91 -1.93 -4.43
C THR A 131 15.52 -2.02 -5.03
N CYS A 132 15.42 -2.07 -6.36
CA CYS A 132 14.13 -2.20 -7.04
C CYS A 132 13.50 -3.57 -6.75
N SER A 133 14.30 -4.63 -6.72
CA SER A 133 13.83 -5.97 -6.41
C SER A 133 13.24 -6.05 -4.99
N SER A 134 13.92 -5.48 -3.99
CA SER A 134 13.41 -5.38 -2.62
C SER A 134 12.10 -4.61 -2.52
N LYS A 135 11.95 -3.51 -3.27
CA LYS A 135 10.69 -2.75 -3.32
C LYS A 135 9.53 -3.56 -3.90
N VAL A 136 9.75 -4.26 -5.01
CA VAL A 136 8.72 -5.12 -5.62
C VAL A 136 8.35 -6.26 -4.66
N ARG A 137 9.34 -6.94 -4.05
CA ARG A 137 9.07 -7.99 -3.06
C ARG A 137 8.25 -7.48 -1.87
N TYR A 138 8.53 -6.27 -1.41
CA TYR A 138 7.77 -5.65 -0.32
C TYR A 138 6.30 -5.40 -0.71
N ILE A 139 6.06 -4.77 -1.87
CA ILE A 139 4.70 -4.52 -2.36
C ILE A 139 3.93 -5.85 -2.52
N LYS A 140 4.56 -6.87 -3.10
CA LYS A 140 3.97 -8.21 -3.25
C LYS A 140 3.55 -8.82 -1.91
N ARG A 141 4.36 -8.64 -0.85
CA ARG A 141 4.03 -9.10 0.50
C ARG A 141 2.81 -8.37 1.06
N VAL A 142 2.75 -7.05 0.91
CA VAL A 142 1.62 -6.23 1.37
C VAL A 142 0.33 -6.59 0.63
N GLN A 143 0.40 -6.80 -0.69
CA GLN A 143 -0.74 -7.25 -1.49
C GLN A 143 -1.29 -8.60 -1.00
N ARG A 144 -0.42 -9.58 -0.73
CA ARG A 144 -0.84 -10.87 -0.17
C ARG A 144 -1.51 -10.71 1.18
N GLN A 145 -0.96 -9.88 2.07
CA GLN A 145 -1.55 -9.62 3.37
C GLN A 145 -2.97 -9.06 3.25
N PHE A 146 -3.20 -8.10 2.34
CA PHE A 146 -4.54 -7.55 2.11
C PHE A 146 -5.49 -8.59 1.50
N GLN A 147 -5.03 -9.39 0.54
CA GLN A 147 -5.83 -10.46 -0.05
C GLN A 147 -6.25 -11.52 0.99
N GLU A 148 -5.33 -11.93 1.86
CA GLU A 148 -5.63 -12.85 2.96
C GLU A 148 -6.62 -12.26 3.97
N SER A 149 -6.48 -10.97 4.27
CA SER A 149 -7.36 -10.27 5.20
C SER A 149 -8.77 -10.12 4.62
N ASP A 150 -8.88 -9.74 3.35
CA ASP A 150 -10.15 -9.68 2.62
C ASP A 150 -10.84 -11.06 2.55
N LEU A 151 -10.07 -12.12 2.25
CA LEU A 151 -10.59 -13.49 2.22
C LEU A 151 -11.17 -13.90 3.59
N LYS A 152 -10.46 -13.62 4.69
CA LYS A 152 -10.93 -13.89 6.05
C LYS A 152 -12.22 -13.12 6.37
N MET A 153 -12.29 -11.84 6.00
CA MET A 153 -13.48 -11.02 6.20
C MET A 153 -14.70 -11.58 5.45
N ARG A 154 -14.53 -12.01 4.19
CA ARG A 154 -15.60 -12.64 3.40
C ARG A 154 -16.08 -13.96 4.03
N GLN A 155 -15.15 -14.78 4.55
CA GLN A 155 -15.49 -16.03 5.23
C GLN A 155 -16.29 -15.78 6.51
N LEU A 156 -15.89 -14.80 7.32
CA LEU A 156 -16.63 -14.41 8.53
C LEU A 156 -18.04 -13.89 8.19
N GLN A 157 -18.17 -13.06 7.15
CA GLN A 157 -19.46 -12.56 6.70
C GLN A 157 -20.39 -13.70 6.21
N ALA A 158 -19.84 -14.68 5.49
CA ALA A 158 -20.59 -15.85 5.05
C ALA A 158 -21.07 -16.70 6.25
N ALA A 159 -20.19 -16.94 7.23
CA ALA A 159 -20.54 -17.68 8.44
C ALA A 159 -21.64 -16.98 9.25
N TRP A 160 -21.52 -15.66 9.44
CA TRP A 160 -22.51 -14.85 10.14
C TRP A 160 -23.87 -14.84 9.43
N THR A 161 -23.86 -14.77 8.10
CA THR A 161 -25.10 -14.82 7.29
C THR A 161 -25.81 -16.18 7.43
N GLU A 162 -25.04 -17.27 7.41
CA GLU A 162 -25.59 -18.62 7.61
C GLU A 162 -26.12 -18.84 9.02
N GLU A 163 -25.46 -18.31 10.04
CA GLU A 163 -25.94 -18.34 11.43
C GLU A 163 -27.26 -17.58 11.60
N ASN A 164 -27.35 -16.36 11.06
CA ASN A 164 -28.60 -15.60 11.05
C ASN A 164 -29.73 -16.31 10.31
N ARG A 165 -29.41 -16.97 9.19
CA ARG A 165 -30.38 -17.76 8.43
C ARG A 165 -30.94 -18.92 9.27
N LYS A 166 -30.09 -19.59 10.06
CA LYS A 166 -30.52 -20.67 10.97
C LYS A 166 -31.41 -20.14 12.09
N LEU A 167 -31.03 -19.01 12.71
CA LEU A 167 -31.84 -18.39 13.77
C LEU A 167 -33.23 -18.00 13.28
N LEU A 168 -33.36 -17.46 12.06
CA LEU A 168 -34.67 -17.13 11.48
C LEU A 168 -35.50 -18.39 11.17
N ALA A 169 -34.88 -19.46 10.66
CA ALA A 169 -35.57 -20.71 10.40
C ALA A 169 -36.11 -21.37 11.69
N GLU A 170 -35.38 -21.28 12.80
CA GLU A 170 -35.83 -21.78 14.11
C GLU A 170 -37.03 -20.98 14.67
N THR A 171 -37.16 -19.70 14.32
CA THR A 171 -38.28 -18.87 14.79
C THR A 171 -39.61 -19.11 14.06
N ASP A 172 -39.58 -19.64 12.83
CA ASP A 172 -40.80 -19.90 12.04
C ASP A 172 -41.55 -21.18 12.48
N GLU A 173 -40.87 -22.15 13.10
CA GLU A 173 -41.54 -23.35 13.65
C GLU A 173 -42.21 -23.10 15.02
N GLY A 174 -42.08 -21.89 15.57
CA GLY A 174 -42.23 -21.66 17.00
C GLY A 174 -43.31 -20.69 17.47
N ARG A 175 -44.35 -20.33 16.70
CA ARG A 175 -45.61 -19.74 17.24
C ARG A 175 -46.67 -19.46 16.17
N PHE A 176 -47.46 -20.47 15.82
CA PHE A 176 -48.86 -20.20 15.47
C PHE A 176 -49.62 -19.91 16.77
N VAL A 177 -49.54 -18.68 17.26
CA VAL A 177 -50.51 -18.21 18.26
C VAL A 177 -51.85 -18.22 17.55
N LYS A 178 -52.65 -19.26 17.79
CA LYS A 178 -54.03 -19.31 17.34
C LYS A 178 -54.75 -18.18 18.07
N PHE A 179 -54.86 -17.01 17.44
CA PHE A 179 -55.71 -15.95 17.92
C PHE A 179 -57.14 -16.49 17.88
N VAL A 180 -57.62 -16.97 19.02
CA VAL A 180 -59.05 -17.19 19.22
C VAL A 180 -59.66 -15.80 19.18
N ALA A 181 -60.35 -15.49 18.10
CA ALA A 181 -61.16 -14.30 18.01
C ALA A 181 -62.25 -14.39 19.10
N THR A 182 -61.99 -13.81 20.26
CA THR A 182 -63.03 -13.51 21.22
C THR A 182 -63.89 -12.43 20.61
N GLU A 183 -65.11 -12.81 20.22
CA GLU A 183 -66.15 -11.88 19.80
C GLU A 183 -66.24 -10.74 20.82
N LYS A 184 -66.08 -9.50 20.35
CA LYS A 184 -66.24 -8.31 21.17
C LYS A 184 -67.64 -8.33 21.79
N PRO A 185 -67.79 -8.26 23.12
CA PRO A 185 -69.09 -7.97 23.69
C PRO A 185 -69.50 -6.54 23.28
N PRO A 186 -70.80 -6.30 23.03
CA PRO A 186 -71.29 -5.00 22.58
C PRO A 186 -71.03 -3.96 23.66
N PHE A 187 -70.21 -2.96 23.31
CA PHE A 187 -69.83 -1.87 24.17
C PHE A 187 -71.00 -0.89 24.29
N ASN A 188 -71.78 -1.02 25.37
CA ASN A 188 -72.67 0.03 25.83
C ASN A 188 -72.48 0.23 27.33
N ALA A 189 -71.96 1.42 27.67
CA ALA A 189 -72.22 2.23 28.86
C ALA A 189 -70.94 2.86 29.43
N LEU A 190 -70.88 4.17 29.25
CA LEU A 190 -70.31 5.20 30.13
C LEU A 190 -69.47 4.70 31.32
N ARG A 191 -68.25 5.23 31.43
CA ARG A 191 -67.90 6.07 32.58
C ARG A 191 -66.72 6.99 32.31
N VAL A 192 -66.97 8.25 32.65
CA VAL A 192 -66.08 9.40 32.72
C VAL A 192 -64.94 9.10 33.70
N GLY A 193 -63.70 9.29 33.25
CA GLY A 193 -62.50 9.14 34.08
C GLY A 193 -61.31 9.92 33.49
N LYS A 194 -61.12 11.12 34.03
CA LYS A 194 -59.94 12.02 33.97
C LYS A 194 -58.78 11.60 33.06
N VAL A 195 -58.62 12.37 31.98
CA VAL A 195 -57.37 12.54 31.22
C VAL A 195 -56.34 13.23 32.11
N VAL A 196 -55.24 12.54 32.42
CA VAL A 196 -54.00 13.17 32.90
C VAL A 196 -53.07 13.24 31.69
N GLN A 197 -52.96 14.43 31.09
CA GLN A 197 -51.92 14.74 30.10
C GLN A 197 -50.60 14.96 30.86
N SER A 198 -49.62 14.09 30.64
CA SER A 198 -48.23 14.42 30.97
C SER A 198 -47.68 15.37 29.91
N ALA A 199 -47.61 16.66 30.26
CA ALA A 199 -46.86 17.65 29.51
C ALA A 199 -45.35 17.38 29.67
N VAL A 200 -44.68 17.05 28.56
CA VAL A 200 -43.22 17.07 28.48
C VAL A 200 -42.81 18.49 28.13
N THR A 201 -42.17 19.17 29.07
CA THR A 201 -41.58 20.50 28.89
C THR A 201 -40.32 20.37 28.03
N PRO A 202 -40.19 21.08 26.90
CA PRO A 202 -38.92 21.16 26.18
C PRO A 202 -37.91 21.97 27.03
N GLY A 203 -36.73 21.41 27.26
CA GLY A 203 -35.62 22.13 27.87
C GLY A 203 -35.12 23.28 26.98
N PRO A 204 -34.45 24.29 27.56
CA PRO A 204 -33.99 25.46 26.82
C PRO A 204 -32.93 25.09 25.76
N PRO A 205 -32.85 25.80 24.64
CA PRO A 205 -31.86 25.53 23.60
C PRO A 205 -30.45 25.85 24.11
N ASP A 206 -29.60 24.82 24.16
CA ASP A 206 -28.17 25.01 24.33
C ASP A 206 -27.61 25.85 23.18
N LYS A 207 -26.56 26.61 23.52
CA LYS A 207 -25.83 27.59 22.70
C LYS A 207 -25.57 27.12 21.26
N PRO A 208 -25.47 28.05 20.29
CA PRO A 208 -25.33 27.72 18.87
C PRO A 208 -24.16 26.76 18.63
N VAL A 209 -24.50 25.57 18.12
CA VAL A 209 -23.55 24.58 17.60
C VAL A 209 -22.78 25.24 16.47
N LYS A 210 -21.48 25.42 16.66
CA LYS A 210 -20.60 25.99 15.64
C LYS A 210 -20.33 24.90 14.61
N ILE A 211 -21.01 24.99 13.47
CA ILE A 211 -20.85 24.04 12.36
C ILE A 211 -19.60 24.48 11.58
N GLU A 212 -18.51 23.73 11.72
CA GLU A 212 -17.33 23.86 10.86
C GLU A 212 -17.37 22.77 9.79
N MET A 213 -17.41 23.18 8.52
CA MET A 213 -17.30 22.26 7.38
C MET A 213 -15.83 22.02 7.06
N VAL A 214 -15.40 20.76 7.13
CA VAL A 214 -14.09 20.31 6.65
C VAL A 214 -14.34 19.07 5.79
N ASN A 215 -14.13 19.20 4.48
CA ASN A 215 -14.12 18.13 3.46
C ASN A 215 -15.05 16.92 3.75
N ASP A 216 -16.26 16.95 3.18
CA ASP A 216 -17.30 15.90 3.17
C ASP A 216 -17.78 15.33 4.52
N ALA A 217 -17.18 15.75 5.62
CA ALA A 217 -17.51 15.34 6.97
C ALA A 217 -18.13 16.50 7.78
N MET A 218 -19.19 16.19 8.54
CA MET A 218 -19.90 17.16 9.38
C MET A 218 -19.65 16.87 10.86
N VAL A 219 -19.02 17.80 11.59
CA VAL A 219 -18.84 17.68 13.05
C VAL A 219 -20.14 18.08 13.74
N ILE A 220 -20.74 17.18 14.52
CA ILE A 220 -22.05 17.40 15.17
C ILE A 220 -21.88 17.78 16.65
N GLY A 221 -20.78 17.41 17.27
CA GLY A 221 -20.51 17.77 18.66
C GLY A 221 -19.05 17.61 19.04
N THR A 222 -18.61 18.43 19.98
CA THR A 222 -17.31 18.29 20.64
C THR A 222 -17.55 18.17 22.13
N VAL A 223 -17.06 17.09 22.75
CA VAL A 223 -17.17 16.84 24.18
C VAL A 223 -15.76 16.78 24.76
N LYS A 224 -15.51 17.60 25.78
CA LYS A 224 -14.27 17.53 26.57
C LYS A 224 -14.48 16.47 27.65
N LYS A 225 -13.76 15.34 27.54
CA LYS A 225 -13.88 14.24 28.52
C LYS A 225 -12.98 14.49 29.72
N GLU A 226 -11.70 14.78 29.47
CA GLU A 226 -10.65 14.94 30.49
C GLU A 226 -9.70 16.10 30.11
N PRO A 227 -8.85 16.59 31.03
CA PRO A 227 -7.82 17.59 30.70
C PRO A 227 -6.89 17.04 29.61
N GLY A 228 -6.92 17.65 28.41
CA GLY A 228 -6.06 17.27 27.28
C GLY A 228 -6.68 16.27 26.30
N ILE A 229 -7.88 15.72 26.54
CA ILE A 229 -8.58 14.80 25.62
C ILE A 229 -9.86 15.45 25.09
N PHE A 230 -9.93 15.65 23.78
CA PHE A 230 -11.12 16.10 23.07
C PHE A 230 -11.71 14.96 22.26
N SER A 231 -13.02 14.75 22.40
CA SER A 231 -13.78 13.82 21.58
C SER A 231 -14.65 14.63 20.61
N LYS A 232 -14.52 14.35 19.31
CA LYS A 232 -15.37 14.93 18.25
C LYS A 232 -16.23 13.83 17.64
N GLN A 233 -17.54 14.05 17.61
CA GLN A 233 -18.44 13.21 16.82
C GLN A 233 -18.57 13.78 15.42
N VAL A 234 -18.27 12.96 14.43
CA VAL A 234 -18.23 13.33 13.02
C VAL A 234 -19.16 12.41 12.25
N VAL A 235 -20.02 12.99 11.42
CA VAL A 235 -20.88 12.25 10.51
C VAL A 235 -20.38 12.40 9.10
N ASP A 236 -20.08 11.27 8.47
CA ASP A 236 -19.80 11.21 7.04
C ASP A 236 -21.14 11.28 6.28
N ARG A 237 -21.26 12.26 5.39
CA ARG A 237 -22.49 12.46 4.61
C ARG A 237 -22.72 11.37 3.57
N ILE A 238 -21.66 10.71 3.09
CA ILE A 238 -21.77 9.73 2.01
C ILE A 238 -22.27 8.40 2.56
N SER A 239 -21.72 7.95 3.69
CA SER A 239 -22.10 6.69 4.32
C SER A 239 -23.18 6.82 5.40
N ASN A 240 -23.54 8.05 5.79
CA ASN A 240 -24.42 8.36 6.93
C ASN A 240 -23.96 7.69 8.25
N SER A 241 -22.67 7.41 8.36
CA SER A 241 -22.05 6.75 9.52
C SER A 241 -21.50 7.79 10.51
N VAL A 242 -21.63 7.49 11.80
CA VAL A 242 -21.16 8.35 12.89
C VAL A 242 -19.85 7.80 13.44
N PHE A 243 -18.80 8.61 13.42
CA PHE A 243 -17.48 8.29 13.97
C PHE A 243 -17.17 9.15 15.18
N THR A 244 -16.44 8.59 16.15
CA THR A 244 -15.87 9.35 17.27
C THR A 244 -14.37 9.44 17.08
N ILE A 245 -13.84 10.66 16.95
CA ILE A 245 -12.40 10.91 16.86
C ILE A 245 -11.95 11.46 18.21
N GLU A 246 -10.99 10.79 18.82
CA GLU A 246 -10.32 11.26 20.04
C GLU A 246 -8.96 11.85 19.66
N THR A 247 -8.74 13.10 20.05
CA THR A 247 -7.47 13.80 19.83
C THR A 247 -6.89 14.22 21.17
N MET A 248 -5.64 13.84 21.40
CA MET A 248 -4.83 14.34 22.50
C MET A 248 -4.15 15.64 22.09
N ASP A 249 -4.18 16.63 22.98
CA ASP A 249 -3.61 17.95 22.72
C ASP A 249 -2.07 17.86 22.77
N ALA A 250 -1.42 17.92 21.60
CA ALA A 250 0.04 17.78 21.47
C ALA A 250 0.84 18.98 22.02
N ASN A 251 0.16 19.99 22.56
CA ASN A 251 0.78 21.22 23.09
C ASN A 251 0.99 21.22 24.61
N ASN A 252 0.77 20.10 25.31
CA ASN A 252 1.13 20.00 26.72
C ASN A 252 2.65 19.78 26.85
N LYS A 253 3.38 20.86 27.10
CA LYS A 253 4.86 20.92 27.14
C LYS A 253 5.50 20.29 28.39
N ASP A 254 4.76 19.54 29.20
CA ASP A 254 5.21 19.18 30.55
C ASP A 254 5.55 17.69 30.77
N ASP A 255 5.69 16.87 29.73
CA ASP A 255 6.18 15.48 29.90
C ASP A 255 7.38 15.16 29.01
N GLU A 256 8.57 15.55 29.49
CA GLU A 256 9.82 14.86 29.16
C GLU A 256 9.89 13.53 29.92
N ARG A 257 9.28 12.47 29.36
CA ARG A 257 9.66 11.09 29.72
C ARG A 257 9.96 10.31 28.45
N GLY A 258 11.12 9.67 28.47
CA GLY A 258 11.72 8.96 27.36
C GLY A 258 10.76 7.99 26.68
N THR A 259 10.84 7.97 25.36
CA THR A 259 10.27 6.93 24.52
C THR A 259 10.99 5.61 24.79
N ASP A 260 10.46 4.80 25.70
CA ASP A 260 10.72 3.37 25.68
C ASP A 260 9.89 2.74 24.54
N PRO A 261 10.46 1.80 23.76
CA PRO A 261 9.74 1.14 22.70
C PRO A 261 8.64 0.25 23.29
N LEU A 262 7.38 0.53 22.93
CA LEU A 262 6.24 -0.35 23.21
C LEU A 262 6.42 -1.66 22.42
N GLU A 263 6.81 -2.71 23.13
CA GLU A 263 6.62 -4.09 22.66
C GLU A 263 5.12 -4.37 22.56
N LEU A 264 4.69 -4.77 21.36
CA LEU A 264 3.32 -5.20 21.10
C LEU A 264 3.17 -6.62 21.69
N GLN A 265 2.69 -6.72 22.93
CA GLN A 265 2.22 -7.99 23.47
C GLN A 265 0.86 -8.31 22.85
N THR A 266 0.84 -9.23 21.87
CA THR A 266 -0.38 -9.88 21.43
C THR A 266 -0.77 -10.92 22.47
N GLU A 267 -1.75 -10.61 23.31
CA GLU A 267 -2.43 -11.62 24.12
C GLU A 267 -3.32 -12.46 23.18
N ASP A 268 -2.87 -13.67 22.85
CA ASP A 268 -3.71 -14.71 22.26
C ASP A 268 -4.75 -15.15 23.29
N THR A 269 -5.87 -14.43 23.38
CA THR A 269 -7.01 -14.90 24.16
C THR A 269 -7.70 -16.02 23.39
N ILE A 270 -7.35 -17.26 23.71
CA ILE A 270 -8.08 -18.45 23.26
C ILE A 270 -9.51 -18.34 23.79
N TRP A 271 -10.44 -17.99 22.92
CA TRP A 271 -11.86 -17.96 23.22
C TRP A 271 -12.37 -19.40 23.37
N ILE A 272 -12.61 -19.83 24.61
CA ILE A 272 -13.28 -21.09 24.91
C ILE A 272 -14.80 -20.81 24.97
N PRO A 273 -15.61 -21.45 24.12
CA PRO A 273 -17.06 -21.25 24.14
C PRO A 273 -17.67 -21.81 25.44
N PRO A 274 -18.76 -21.19 25.96
CA PRO A 274 -19.38 -21.63 27.21
C PRO A 274 -19.96 -23.04 27.08
N ALA A 275 -19.60 -23.92 28.02
CA ALA A 275 -20.08 -25.29 28.08
C ALA A 275 -21.61 -25.34 28.27
N LYS A 276 -22.32 -25.95 27.31
CA LYS A 276 -23.73 -26.34 27.47
C LYS A 276 -23.83 -27.41 28.57
N LYS A 277 -24.43 -27.04 29.71
CA LYS A 277 -24.85 -28.03 30.73
C LYS A 277 -26.02 -28.84 30.18
N ILE A 278 -25.74 -30.03 29.67
CA ILE A 278 -26.75 -31.04 29.37
C ILE A 278 -27.20 -31.63 30.71
N LYS A 279 -28.43 -31.35 31.13
CA LYS A 279 -29.09 -32.11 32.19
C LYS A 279 -29.41 -33.49 31.63
N LYS A 280 -28.77 -34.54 32.16
CA LYS A 280 -29.26 -35.91 32.00
C LYS A 280 -30.54 -36.05 32.83
N GLU A 281 -31.67 -36.24 32.16
CA GLU A 281 -32.80 -36.93 32.78
C GLU A 281 -32.45 -38.42 32.82
N ILE A 282 -32.57 -39.00 34.02
CA ILE A 282 -32.51 -40.44 34.24
C ILE A 282 -33.92 -40.95 33.96
N ILE A 283 -34.04 -41.86 33.00
CA ILE A 283 -35.18 -42.79 32.87
C ILE A 283 -34.62 -44.17 33.19
#